data_AF-A0A7U9MYU2-F1
#
_entry.id   AF-A0A7U9MYU2-F1
#
_cell.length_a   1.000
_cell.length_b   1.000
_cell.length_c   1.000
_cell.angle_alpha   90.00
_cell.angle_beta   90.00
_cell.angle_gamma   90.00
#
_symmetry.space_group_name_H-M   'P 1'
#
loop_
_entity.id
_entity.type
_entity.pdbx_description
1 polymer ?
#
loop_
_entity_poly.entity_id
_entity_poly.type
_entity_poly.pdbx_seq_one_letter_code
_entity_poly.pdbx_strand_id
1 'polypeptide(L)' 'MIVALVNIGSETEQIEYKKSIGELKEAMFSIAAILNKHQKGELYFGVKNDGTVIGQEINDTTIW' A
#
# COMPACT_ATOMS: atom_id res chain seq x y z
N MET A 1 18.57 -14.59 4.35
CA MET A 1 17.19 -14.76 3.87
C MET A 1 17.03 -13.87 2.65
N ILE A 2 16.92 -14.44 1.45
CA ILE A 2 16.75 -13.68 0.22
C ILE A 2 15.28 -13.26 0.19
N VAL A 3 14.96 -12.04 0.64
CA VAL A 3 13.65 -11.46 0.31
C VAL A 3 13.74 -11.12 -1.18
N ALA A 4 13.00 -11.87 -1.99
CA ALA A 4 13.02 -11.71 -3.44
C ALA A 4 12.67 -10.26 -3.84
N LEU A 5 13.27 -9.80 -4.94
CA LEU A 5 12.88 -8.62 -5.71
C LEU A 5 11.48 -8.81 -6.30
N VAL A 6 10.45 -8.94 -5.48
CA VAL A 6 9.06 -8.99 -5.94
C VAL A 6 8.66 -7.55 -6.27
N ASN A 7 8.34 -7.32 -7.54
CA ASN A 7 7.77 -6.07 -8.01
C ASN A 7 6.36 -6.36 -8.54
N ILE A 8 5.36 -5.62 -8.06
CA ILE A 8 3.94 -5.83 -8.39
C ILE A 8 3.41 -4.83 -9.43
N GLY A 9 4.30 -4.16 -10.15
CA GLY A 9 3.96 -3.13 -11.13
C GLY A 9 3.79 -1.75 -10.50
N SER A 10 3.49 -0.74 -11.31
CA SER A 10 3.32 0.65 -10.87
C SER A 10 1.91 0.93 -10.36
N GLU A 11 1.75 2.02 -9.60
CA GLU A 11 0.46 2.53 -9.17
C GLU A 11 -0.45 2.87 -10.37
N THR A 12 -1.75 2.80 -10.14
CA THR A 12 -2.78 3.19 -11.10
C THR A 12 -3.84 4.03 -10.39
N GLU A 13 -4.81 4.57 -11.12
CA GLU A 13 -5.94 5.25 -10.47
C GLU A 13 -6.81 4.34 -9.59
N GLN A 14 -6.59 3.01 -9.63
CA GLN A 14 -7.28 2.02 -8.80
C GLN A 14 -6.35 1.26 -7.84
N ILE A 15 -5.03 1.47 -7.92
CA ILE A 15 -4.03 0.77 -7.11
C ILE A 15 -3.07 1.78 -6.49
N GLU A 16 -3.03 1.82 -5.17
CA GLU A 16 -2.16 2.70 -4.39
C GLU A 16 -1.20 1.88 -3.51
N TYR A 17 0.04 2.34 -3.40
CA TYR A 17 1.08 1.75 -2.57
C TYR A 17 1.52 2.68 -1.44
N LYS A 18 1.59 2.14 -0.23
CA LYS A 18 2.23 2.77 0.94
C LYS A 18 3.39 1.92 1.41
N LYS A 19 4.46 2.58 1.86
CA LYS A 19 5.66 1.89 2.35
C LYS A 19 5.42 1.31 3.73
N SER A 20 4.59 1.96 4.56
CA SER A 20 4.30 1.50 5.91
C SER A 20 2.95 1.97 6.43
N ILE A 21 2.45 1.35 7.50
CA ILE A 21 1.22 1.79 8.17
C ILE A 21 1.36 3.13 8.91
N GLY A 22 2.59 3.68 9.01
CA GLY A 22 2.79 5.06 9.45
C GLY A 22 2.14 6.10 8.53
N GLU A 23 1.78 5.69 7.30
CA GLU A 23 1.09 6.52 6.30
C GLU A 23 -0.44 6.28 6.29
N LEU A 24 -1.02 5.73 7.38
CA LEU A 24 -2.43 5.32 7.44
C LEU A 24 -3.40 6.45 7.09
N LYS A 25 -3.11 7.68 7.53
CA LYS A 25 -3.97 8.84 7.26
C LYS A 25 -4.00 9.16 5.77
N GLU A 26 -2.83 9.21 5.14
CA GLU A 26 -2.66 9.41 3.71
C GLU A 26 -3.31 8.28 2.92
N ALA A 27 -3.13 7.03 3.37
CA ALA A 27 -3.78 5.86 2.78
C ALA A 27 -5.30 5.97 2.79
N MET A 28 -5.89 6.47 3.89
CA MET A 28 -7.33 6.66 4.01
C MET A 28 -7.86 7.70 3.01
N PHE A 29 -7.10 8.78 2.79
CA PHE A 29 -7.44 9.75 1.75
C PHE A 29 -7.33 9.16 0.35
N SER A 30 -6.27 8.41 0.05
CA SER A 30 -6.10 7.74 -1.25
C SER A 30 -7.26 6.79 -1.54
N ILE A 31 -7.59 5.88 -0.61
CA ILE A 31 -8.66 4.90 -0.87
C ILE A 31 -10.04 5.56 -0.98
N ALA A 32 -10.33 6.62 -0.19
CA ALA A 32 -11.57 7.37 -0.34
C ALA A 32 -11.67 8.05 -1.71
N ALA A 33 -10.59 8.64 -2.22
CA ALA A 33 -10.56 9.24 -3.55
C ALA A 33 -10.76 8.20 -4.67
N ILE A 34 -10.09 7.05 -4.57
CA ILE A 34 -10.23 5.94 -5.52
C ILE A 34 -11.67 5.43 -5.53
N LEU A 35 -12.25 5.17 -4.36
CA LEU A 35 -13.63 4.69 -4.25
C LEU A 35 -14.64 5.71 -4.78
N ASN A 36 -14.49 7.00 -4.45
CA ASN A 36 -15.39 8.04 -4.95
C ASN A 36 -15.41 8.14 -6.49
N LYS A 37 -14.27 7.87 -7.16
CA LYS A 37 -14.14 7.98 -8.62
C LYS A 37 -14.45 6.66 -9.35
N HIS A 38 -14.00 5.54 -8.80
CA HIS A 38 -13.97 4.25 -9.49
C HIS A 38 -14.86 3.18 -8.86
N GLN A 39 -15.43 3.43 -7.66
CA GLN A 39 -16.24 2.50 -6.87
C GLN A 39 -15.54 1.21 -6.42
N LYS A 40 -14.27 1.02 -6.81
CA LYS A 40 -13.42 -0.10 -6.42
C LYS A 40 -11.95 0.31 -6.51
N GLY A 41 -11.12 -0.31 -5.68
CA GLY A 41 -9.68 -0.09 -5.69
C GLY A 41 -8.95 -0.96 -4.66
N GLU A 42 -7.63 -0.98 -4.76
CA GLU A 42 -6.73 -1.75 -3.92
C GLU A 42 -5.68 -0.82 -3.30
N LEU A 43 -5.37 -1.06 -2.03
CA LEU A 43 -4.39 -0.30 -1.27
C LEU A 43 -3.44 -1.30 -0.61
N TYR A 44 -2.16 -1.24 -0.94
CA TYR A 44 -1.14 -2.14 -0.39
C TYR A 44 -0.20 -1.39 0.56
N PHE A 45 0.08 -1.98 1.71
CA PHE A 45 1.13 -1.53 2.62
C PHE A 45 2.36 -2.43 2.50
N GLY A 46 3.54 -1.86 2.76
CA GLY A 46 4.81 -2.57 2.60
C GLY A 46 5.30 -2.62 1.16
N VAL A 47 4.92 -1.64 0.34
CA VAL A 47 5.30 -1.54 -1.07
C VAL A 47 5.82 -0.13 -1.37
N LYS A 48 6.95 -0.02 -2.07
CA LYS A 48 7.45 1.26 -2.56
C LYS A 48 6.63 1.73 -3.76
N ASN A 49 6.66 3.03 -4.05
CA ASN A 49 5.97 3.63 -5.20
C ASN A 49 6.40 3.03 -6.56
N ASP A 50 7.59 2.43 -6.63
CA ASP A 50 8.08 1.72 -7.82
C ASP A 50 7.56 0.28 -7.95
N GLY A 51 6.69 -0.17 -7.04
CA GLY A 51 6.12 -1.52 -7.00
C GLY A 51 6.96 -2.53 -6.23
N THR A 52 8.14 -2.16 -5.73
CA THR A 52 9.00 -3.08 -4.98
C THR A 52 8.39 -3.41 -3.62
N VAL A 53 8.15 -4.69 -3.37
CA VAL A 53 7.65 -5.19 -2.08
C VAL A 53 8.79 -5.19 -1.07
N ILE A 54 8.58 -4.49 0.04
CA ILE A 54 9.53 -4.41 1.17
C ILE A 54 9.01 -5.14 2.42
N GLY A 55 7.74 -5.54 2.41
CA GLY A 55 7.08 -6.14 3.57
C GLY A 55 6.82 -5.13 4.68
N GLN A 56 6.28 -5.61 5.79
CA GLN A 56 5.96 -4.77 6.94
C GLN A 56 6.31 -5.52 8.22
N GLU A 57 6.94 -4.82 9.16
CA GLU A 57 7.12 -5.33 10.51
C GLU A 57 5.78 -5.25 11.25
N ILE A 58 5.34 -6.39 11.79
CA ILE A 58 4.08 -6.52 12.52
C ILE A 58 4.41 -6.66 14.00
N ASN A 59 3.78 -5.82 14.82
CA ASN A 59 3.83 -5.86 16.27
C ASN A 59 2.41 -5.68 16.86
N ASP A 60 2.30 -5.71 18.18
CA ASP A 60 1.02 -5.58 18.90
C ASP A 60 0.28 -4.26 18.58
N THR A 61 0.99 -3.25 18.08
CA THR A 61 0.44 -1.96 17.65
C THR A 61 0.24 -1.86 16.15
N THR A 62 0.17 -2.97 15.42
CA THR A 62 -0.04 -2.96 13.97
C THR A 62 -1.49 -3.26 13.57
N ILE A 63 -2.21 -4.04 14.39
CA ILE A 63 -3.62 -4.38 14.20
C ILE A 63 -4.41 -3.58 15.25
N TRP A 64 -4.78 -2.35 14.92
CA TRP A 64 -5.65 -1.54 15.78
C TRP A 64 -7.11 -1.70 15.39
#